data_AF-A0A652K8T0-F1
#
_entry.id   AF-A0A652K8T0-F1
#
_cell.length_a   1.000
_cell.length_b   1.000
_cell.length_c   1.000
_cell.angle_alpha   90.00
_cell.angle_beta   90.00
_cell.angle_gamma   90.00
#
_symmetry.space_group_name_H-M   'P 1'
#
loop_
_entity.id
_entity.type
_entity.pdbx_description
1 polymer ?
#
loop_
_entity_poly.entity_id
_entity_poly.type
_entity_poly.pdbx_seq_one_letter_code
_entity_poly.pdbx_strand_id
1 'polypeptide(L)'
;MDAAAAELAARGARVVGRFVQRRGVSAGGVRKMASPYSSRTVLGSGKVREVAAAREATAADVVVFVRDLTEFQQHALAEILGCPAVSLSGILVAD
;
A
#
# COMPACT_ATOMS: atom_id res chain seq x y z
N MET A 1 -4.65 -9.99 5.33
CA MET A 1 -4.07 -9.95 3.97
C MET A 1 -4.79 -10.93 3.05
N ASP A 2 -4.87 -12.21 3.40
CA ASP A 2 -5.52 -13.20 2.53
C ASP A 2 -7.01 -12.94 2.35
N ALA A 3 -7.73 -12.64 3.44
CA ALA A 3 -9.15 -12.25 3.37
C ALA A 3 -9.37 -11.04 2.45
N ALA A 4 -8.55 -9.99 2.57
CA ALA A 4 -8.64 -8.81 1.70
C ALA A 4 -8.38 -9.14 0.23
N ALA A 5 -7.41 -10.02 -0.05
CA ALA A 5 -7.12 -10.43 -1.41
C ALA A 5 -8.23 -11.31 -2.00
N ALA A 6 -8.83 -12.19 -1.20
CA ALA A 6 -9.97 -13.01 -1.60
C ALA A 6 -11.20 -12.14 -1.89
N GLU A 7 -11.47 -11.15 -1.04
CA GLU A 7 -12.58 -10.21 -1.23
C GLU A 7 -12.40 -9.36 -2.50
N LEU A 8 -11.21 -8.82 -2.73
CA LEU A 8 -10.91 -8.09 -3.98
C LEU A 8 -11.06 -8.99 -5.22
N ALA A 9 -10.62 -10.24 -5.14
CA ALA A 9 -10.78 -11.20 -6.23
C ALA A 9 -12.25 -11.57 -6.48
N ALA A 10 -13.06 -11.70 -5.42
CA ALA A 10 -14.50 -11.93 -5.53
C ALA A 10 -15.22 -10.78 -6.24
N ARG A 11 -14.70 -9.55 -6.11
CA ARG A 11 -15.16 -8.35 -6.84
C ARG A 11 -14.51 -8.20 -8.23
N GLY A 12 -13.82 -9.22 -8.74
CA GLY A 12 -13.26 -9.27 -10.09
C GLY A 12 -11.85 -8.68 -10.23
N ALA A 13 -11.21 -8.23 -9.14
CA ALA A 13 -9.86 -7.71 -9.21
C ALA A 13 -8.81 -8.83 -9.33
N ARG A 14 -7.78 -8.61 -10.13
CA ARG A 14 -6.60 -9.48 -10.19
C ARG A 14 -5.52 -8.97 -9.22
N VAL A 15 -5.30 -9.68 -8.12
CA VAL A 15 -4.26 -9.32 -7.13
C VAL A 15 -2.87 -9.73 -7.64
N VAL A 16 -2.08 -8.76 -8.09
CA VAL A 16 -0.75 -8.98 -8.71
C VAL A 16 0.43 -8.90 -7.73
N GLY A 17 0.20 -8.46 -6.49
CA GLY A 17 1.23 -8.38 -5.46
C GLY A 17 0.65 -8.14 -4.07
N ARG A 18 1.39 -8.52 -3.02
CA ARG A 18 1.02 -8.30 -1.62
C ARG A 18 2.23 -7.84 -0.84
N PHE A 19 2.09 -6.71 -0.15
CA PHE A 19 3.21 -6.10 0.58
C PHE A 19 2.84 -5.93 2.05
N VAL A 20 3.68 -6.47 2.92
CA VAL A 20 3.57 -6.25 4.37
C VAL A 20 4.74 -5.40 4.81
N GLN A 21 4.44 -4.32 5.53
CA GLN A 21 5.48 -3.57 6.21
C GLN A 21 5.73 -4.15 7.60
N ARG A 22 6.96 -4.62 7.82
CA ARG A 22 7.46 -5.05 9.13
C ARG A 22 8.52 -4.07 9.62
N ARG A 23 8.61 -3.83 10.93
CA ARG A 23 9.68 -3.01 11.52
C ARG A 23 10.99 -3.79 11.56
N GLY A 24 12.12 -3.10 11.42
CA GLY A 24 13.45 -3.70 11.64
C GLY A 24 14.02 -4.55 10.51
N VAL A 25 13.21 -4.96 9.51
CA VAL A 25 13.60 -6.02 8.55
C VAL A 25 14.55 -5.55 7.44
N SER A 26 14.55 -4.27 7.06
CA SER A 26 15.43 -3.78 5.99
C SER A 26 16.86 -3.49 6.48
N ALA A 27 17.82 -3.41 5.56
CA ALA A 27 19.15 -2.84 5.85
C ALA A 27 18.98 -1.41 6.39
N GLY A 28 19.36 -1.20 7.65
CA GLY A 28 19.13 0.06 8.39
C GLY A 28 17.74 0.24 9.00
N GLY A 29 16.84 -0.74 8.86
CA GLY A 29 15.51 -0.77 9.46
C GLY A 29 15.56 -0.93 10.98
N VAL A 30 16.54 -1.69 11.50
CA VAL A 30 16.80 -1.84 12.95
C VAL A 30 17.04 -0.47 13.61
N ARG A 31 17.84 0.39 12.96
CA ARG A 31 18.13 1.76 13.44
C ARG A 31 16.90 2.69 13.43
N LYS A 32 15.85 2.32 12.71
CA LYS A 32 14.62 3.11 12.54
C LYS A 32 13.41 2.50 13.24
N MET A 33 13.60 1.50 14.09
CA MET A 33 12.47 0.82 14.76
C MET A 33 11.69 1.75 15.68
N ALA A 34 12.35 2.70 16.34
CA ALA A 34 11.72 3.69 17.21
C ALA A 34 11.10 4.88 16.45
N SER A 35 11.40 5.04 15.16
CA SER A 35 10.84 6.15 14.38
C SER A 35 9.36 5.89 14.05
N PRO A 36 8.49 6.91 14.11
CA PRO A 36 7.14 6.79 13.58
C PRO A 36 7.19 6.53 12.07
N TYR A 37 6.15 5.89 11.54
CA TYR A 37 5.98 5.84 10.09
C TYR A 37 5.70 7.23 9.55
N SER A 38 5.93 7.42 8.26
CA SER A 38 5.61 8.68 7.59
C SER A 38 4.13 8.97 7.76
N SER A 39 3.79 10.12 8.33
CA SER A 39 2.39 10.60 8.39
C SER A 39 1.81 10.80 6.98
N ARG A 40 2.68 11.07 5.99
CA ARG A 40 2.31 11.27 4.58
C ARG A 40 1.97 9.98 3.84
N THR A 41 2.68 8.88 4.10
CA THR A 41 2.56 7.67 3.26
C THR A 41 2.18 6.42 4.05
N VAL A 42 2.04 6.51 5.38
CA VAL A 42 1.90 5.39 6.33
C VAL A 42 2.98 4.30 6.25
N LEU A 43 3.92 4.45 5.31
CA LEU A 43 4.98 3.53 4.96
C LEU A 43 6.35 4.18 5.19
N GLY A 44 7.35 3.35 5.44
CA GLY A 44 8.74 3.76 5.40
C GLY A 44 9.18 3.93 3.95
N SER A 45 10.12 4.84 3.68
CA SER A 45 10.57 5.14 2.31
C SER A 45 11.07 3.93 1.52
N GLY A 46 11.68 2.94 2.18
CA GLY A 46 12.07 1.69 1.53
C GLY A 46 10.88 0.89 1.01
N LYS A 47 9.80 0.79 1.81
CA LYS A 47 8.59 0.07 1.43
C LYS A 47 7.82 0.80 0.32
N VAL A 48 7.81 2.13 0.35
CA VAL A 48 7.21 2.93 -0.73
C VAL A 48 7.89 2.63 -2.07
N ARG A 49 9.23 2.59 -2.10
CA ARG A 49 9.99 2.25 -3.32
C ARG A 49 9.74 0.81 -3.78
N GLU A 50 9.67 -0.13 -2.86
CA GLU A 50 9.36 -1.53 -3.14
C GLU A 50 7.98 -1.67 -3.82
N VAL A 51 6.96 -0.99 -3.28
CA VAL A 51 5.61 -0.99 -3.87
C VAL A 51 5.59 -0.30 -5.22
N ALA A 52 6.27 0.84 -5.38
CA ALA A 52 6.37 1.55 -6.66
C ALA A 52 7.05 0.69 -7.74
N ALA A 53 8.15 0.03 -7.41
CA ALA A 53 8.85 -0.87 -8.32
C ALA A 53 7.98 -2.06 -8.73
N ALA A 54 7.23 -2.64 -7.78
CA ALA A 54 6.30 -3.71 -8.09
C ALA A 54 5.16 -3.24 -8.99
N ARG A 55 4.58 -2.06 -8.70
CA ARG A 55 3.53 -1.45 -9.54
C ARG A 55 4.01 -1.32 -10.98
N GLU A 56 5.24 -0.84 -11.17
CA GLU A 56 5.84 -0.67 -12.50
C GLU A 56 6.03 -2.02 -13.21
N ALA A 57 6.58 -3.02 -12.50
CA ALA A 57 6.81 -4.35 -13.07
C ALA A 57 5.52 -5.11 -13.43
N THR A 58 4.43 -4.88 -12.69
CA THR A 58 3.16 -5.58 -12.90
C THR A 58 2.12 -4.77 -13.66
N ALA A 59 2.41 -3.50 -13.96
CA ALA A 59 1.45 -2.51 -14.44
C ALA A 59 0.16 -2.48 -13.60
N ALA A 60 0.30 -2.46 -12.27
CA ALA A 60 -0.88 -2.45 -11.41
C ALA A 60 -1.66 -1.12 -11.56
N ASP A 61 -2.97 -1.23 -11.74
CA ASP A 61 -3.86 -0.08 -11.95
C ASP A 61 -4.16 0.68 -10.65
N VAL A 62 -4.10 0.00 -9.50
CA VAL A 62 -4.45 0.55 -8.19
C VAL A 62 -3.65 -0.14 -7.09
N VAL A 63 -3.28 0.62 -6.06
CA VAL A 63 -2.70 0.08 -4.82
C VAL A 63 -3.72 0.19 -3.70
N VAL A 64 -4.13 -0.96 -3.15
CA VAL A 64 -5.12 -1.03 -2.07
C VAL A 64 -4.43 -1.18 -0.72
N PHE A 65 -4.74 -0.29 0.21
CA PHE A 65 -4.28 -0.33 1.59
C PHE A 65 -5.36 -0.95 2.48
N VAL A 66 -5.01 -1.99 3.23
CA VAL A 66 -5.92 -2.61 4.21
C VAL A 66 -6.27 -1.64 5.33
N ARG A 67 -5.35 -0.73 5.67
CA ARG A 67 -5.59 0.34 6.64
C ARG A 67 -6.27 1.51 5.95
N ASP A 68 -7.18 2.17 6.65
CA ASP A 68 -7.75 3.43 6.19
C ASP A 68 -6.68 4.50 6.02
N LEU A 69 -6.72 5.13 4.86
CA LEU A 69 -5.95 6.29 4.48
C LEU A 69 -6.82 7.54 4.57
N THR A 70 -6.26 8.63 5.11
CA THR A 70 -6.87 9.94 4.96
C THR A 70 -6.78 10.40 3.50
N GLU A 71 -7.62 11.36 3.08
CA GLU A 71 -7.56 11.93 1.73
C GLU A 71 -6.16 12.47 1.39
N PHE A 72 -5.52 13.14 2.36
CA PHE A 72 -4.15 13.62 2.23
C PHE A 72 -3.15 12.48 1.93
N GLN A 73 -3.29 11.34 2.61
CA GLN A 73 -2.43 10.18 2.38
C GLN A 73 -2.70 9.53 1.03
N GLN A 74 -3.96 9.40 0.63
CA GLN A 74 -4.34 8.85 -0.68
C GLN A 74 -3.75 9.69 -1.80
N HIS A 75 -3.89 11.02 -1.73
CA HIS A 75 -3.32 11.94 -2.72
C HIS A 75 -1.80 11.84 -2.78
N ALA A 76 -1.12 11.94 -1.63
CA ALA A 76 0.32 11.85 -1.58
C ALA A 76 0.87 10.49 -2.07
N LEU A 77 0.18 9.39 -1.77
CA LEU A 77 0.56 8.06 -2.25
C LEU A 77 0.31 7.92 -3.76
N ALA A 78 -0.78 8.47 -4.27
CA ALA A 78 -1.09 8.43 -5.69
C ALA A 78 -0.03 9.17 -6.52
N GLU A 79 0.42 10.35 -6.07
CA GLU A 79 1.53 11.09 -6.68
C GLU A 79 2.81 10.24 -6.75
N ILE A 80 3.14 9.53 -5.66
CA ILE A 80 4.38 8.78 -5.55
C ILE A 80 4.33 7.46 -6.33
N LEU A 81 3.18 6.79 -6.34
CA LEU A 81 3.01 5.46 -6.95
C LEU A 81 2.64 5.53 -8.43
N GLY A 82 2.17 6.69 -8.92
CA GLY A 82 1.75 6.87 -10.31
C GLY A 82 0.41 6.20 -10.63
N CYS A 83 -0.35 5.79 -9.61
CA CYS A 83 -1.69 5.22 -9.74
C CYS A 83 -2.50 5.49 -8.46
N PRO A 84 -3.84 5.38 -8.50
CA PRO A 84 -4.66 5.53 -7.31
C PRO A 84 -4.19 4.67 -6.14
N ALA A 85 -4.17 5.27 -4.94
CA ALA A 85 -3.93 4.59 -3.68
C ALA A 85 -5.17 4.76 -2.80
N VAL A 86 -5.82 3.66 -2.47
CA VAL A 86 -7.16 3.68 -1.82
C VAL A 86 -7.23 2.76 -0.61
N SER A 87 -8.12 3.08 0.31
CA SER A 87 -8.46 2.21 1.44
C SER A 87 -9.32 1.05 0.96
N LEU A 88 -9.11 -0.14 1.53
CA LEU A 88 -9.96 -1.31 1.29
C LEU A 88 -11.42 -1.00 1.65
N SER A 89 -11.66 -0.35 2.79
CA SER A 89 -12.99 0.07 3.24
C SER A 89 -13.76 0.87 2.17
N GLY A 90 -13.08 1.78 1.47
CA GLY A 90 -13.67 2.58 0.39
C GLY A 90 -14.08 1.76 -0.84
N ILE A 91 -13.42 0.63 -1.09
CA ILE A 91 -13.79 -0.31 -2.17
C ILE A 91 -14.96 -1.20 -1.75
N LEU A 92 -15.00 -1.61 -0.48
CA LEU A 92 -16.03 -2.54 0.00
C LEU A 92 -17.41 -1.90 0.18
N VAL A 93 -17.47 -0.57 0.31
CA VAL A 93 -18.73 0.19 0.48
C VAL A 93 -19.31 0.63 -0.87
N ALA A 94 -18.53 0.59 -1.95
CA ALA A 94 -19.02 0.88 -3.29
C ALA A 94 -19.68 -0.37 -3.88
N ASP A 95 -21.01 -0.40 -3.84
CA ASP A 95 -21.89 -1.31 -4.58
C ASP A 95 -22.61 -0.55 -5.70
#